data_AF-A0A7V4UF33-F1
#
_entry.id   AF-A0A7V4UF33-F1
#
_cell.length_a   1.000
_cell.length_b   1.000
_cell.length_c   1.000
_cell.angle_alpha   90.00
_cell.angle_beta   90.00
_cell.angle_gamma   90.00
#
_symmetry.space_group_name_H-M   'P 1'
#
loop_
_entity.id
_entity.type
_entity.pdbx_description
1 polymer ?
#
loop_
_entity_poly.entity_id
_entity_poly.type
_entity_poly.pdbx_seq_one_letter_code
_entity_poly.pdbx_strand_id
1 'polypeptide(L)'
;MIRIEGAVVALVLVGAGAGTAAEPIAPDQVERLANLIKPRAGEEKWQRIPWLTNLWEARKQAAADGKPILLWEMDGHPLGCV
;
A
#
# COMPACT_ATOMS: atom_id res chain seq x y z
N MET A 1 48.44 45.46 -24.19
CA MET A 1 49.00 44.30 -23.48
C MET A 1 47.84 43.59 -22.80
N ILE A 2 47.35 42.49 -23.38
CA ILE A 2 46.12 41.78 -22.97
C ILE A 2 46.53 40.70 -21.96
N ARG A 3 45.93 40.71 -20.76
CA ARG A 3 46.04 39.61 -19.79
C ARG A 3 44.73 38.83 -19.78
N ILE A 4 44.81 37.55 -20.17
CA ILE A 4 43.71 36.59 -20.12
C ILE A 4 43.82 35.91 -18.74
N GLU A 5 42.93 36.25 -17.83
CA GLU A 5 42.83 35.56 -16.53
C GLU A 5 41.93 34.33 -16.74
N GLY A 6 42.51 33.14 -16.58
CA GLY A 6 41.83 31.87 -16.81
C GLY A 6 40.72 31.63 -15.81
N ALA A 7 39.51 31.37 -16.30
CA ALA A 7 38.39 30.95 -15.47
C ALA A 7 38.59 29.49 -15.04
N VAL A 8 38.71 29.26 -13.73
CA VAL A 8 38.66 27.92 -13.14
C VAL A 8 37.19 27.51 -13.01
N VAL A 9 36.78 26.51 -13.79
CA VAL A 9 35.46 25.89 -13.66
C VAL A 9 35.52 24.90 -12.50
N ALA A 10 34.80 25.18 -11.41
CA ALA A 10 34.62 24.25 -10.32
C ALA A 10 33.57 23.19 -10.71
N LEU A 11 33.99 21.93 -10.76
CA LEU A 11 33.12 20.78 -10.95
C LEU A 11 32.35 20.50 -9.65
N VAL A 12 31.05 20.76 -9.64
CA VAL A 12 30.17 20.35 -8.53
C VAL A 12 29.78 18.89 -8.74
N LEU A 13 30.37 17.99 -7.97
CA LEU A 13 29.93 16.60 -7.87
C LEU A 13 28.63 16.56 -7.05
N VAL A 14 27.50 16.38 -7.71
CA VAL A 14 26.25 16.01 -7.04
C VAL A 14 26.40 14.57 -6.56
N GLY A 15 26.79 14.40 -5.30
CA GLY A 15 26.85 13.09 -4.67
C GLY A 15 25.46 12.45 -4.65
N ALA A 16 25.36 11.21 -5.10
CA ALA A 16 24.16 10.40 -4.90
C ALA A 16 23.90 10.29 -3.39
N GLY A 17 22.83 10.92 -2.92
CA GLY A 17 22.46 10.89 -1.51
C GLY A 17 22.25 9.45 -1.08
N ALA A 18 23.12 8.95 -0.19
CA ALA A 18 22.81 7.77 0.59
C ALA A 18 21.49 8.06 1.31
N GLY A 19 20.43 7.31 1.02
CA GLY A 19 19.16 7.47 1.70
C GLY A 19 19.40 7.34 3.19
N THR A 20 19.17 8.41 3.94
CA THR A 20 19.22 8.35 5.40
C THR A 20 18.12 7.41 5.87
N ALA A 21 18.41 6.61 6.90
CA ALA A 21 17.38 5.82 7.56
C ALA A 21 16.25 6.76 8.02
N ALA A 22 14.99 6.34 7.86
CA ALA A 22 13.86 7.12 8.33
C ALA A 22 14.00 7.40 9.83
N GLU A 23 13.68 8.62 10.25
CA GLU A 23 13.66 8.97 11.66
C GLU A 23 12.63 8.10 12.40
N PRO A 24 12.94 7.61 13.61
CA PRO A 24 11.98 6.86 14.42
C PRO A 24 10.73 7.70 14.70
N ILE A 25 9.55 7.06 14.61
CA ILE A 25 8.28 7.71 14.94
C ILE A 25 8.28 8.07 16.43
N ALA A 26 8.04 9.34 16.74
CA ALA A 26 7.95 9.80 18.12
C ALA A 26 6.69 9.23 18.81
N PRO A 27 6.70 8.98 20.13
CA PRO A 27 5.57 8.35 20.82
C PRO A 27 4.21 9.06 20.63
N ASP A 28 4.21 10.38 20.55
CA ASP A 28 3.02 11.22 20.32
C ASP A 28 2.47 11.12 18.89
N GLN A 29 3.33 10.77 17.92
CA GLN A 29 2.93 10.55 16.53
C GLN A 29 2.26 9.20 16.31
N VAL A 30 2.50 8.22 17.19
CA VAL A 30 1.94 6.86 17.07
C VAL A 30 0.42 6.89 17.11
N GLU A 31 -0.17 7.62 18.07
CA GLU A 31 -1.63 7.71 18.20
C GLU A 31 -2.25 8.39 16.97
N ARG A 32 -1.64 9.47 16.50
CA ARG A 32 -2.08 10.17 15.28
C ARG A 32 -2.05 9.25 14.07
N LEU A 33 -0.97 8.48 13.92
CA LEU A 33 -0.84 7.54 12.81
C LEU A 33 -1.84 6.41 12.91
N ALA A 34 -2.02 5.81 14.09
CA ALA A 34 -2.98 4.74 14.32
C ALA A 34 -4.42 5.16 13.96
N ASN A 35 -4.80 6.40 14.29
CA ASN A 35 -6.11 6.94 13.94
C ASN A 35 -6.25 7.23 12.44
N LEU A 36 -5.16 7.52 11.74
CA LEU A 36 -5.16 7.78 10.29
C LEU A 36 -5.28 6.50 9.47
N ILE A 37 -4.59 5.42 9.88
CA ILE A 37 -4.46 4.19 9.07
C ILE A 37 -5.60 3.20 9.27
N LYS A 38 -6.34 3.30 10.38
CA LYS A 38 -7.49 2.43 10.62
C LYS A 38 -8.64 2.80 9.68
N PRO A 39 -9.39 1.80 9.16
CA PRO A 39 -10.59 2.08 8.39
C PRO A 39 -11.56 2.95 9.18
N ARG A 40 -12.14 3.96 8.53
CA ARG A 40 -13.19 4.78 9.12
C ARG A 40 -14.50 4.00 9.19
N ALA A 41 -15.42 4.52 10.01
CA ALA A 41 -16.77 3.99 10.08
C ALA A 41 -17.42 3.93 8.69
N GLY A 42 -17.72 2.71 8.23
CA GLY A 42 -18.37 2.47 6.94
C GLY A 42 -17.44 2.28 5.73
N GLU A 43 -16.12 2.34 5.90
CA GLU A 43 -15.16 1.96 4.85
C GLU A 43 -15.13 0.43 4.66
N GLU A 44 -15.54 -0.34 5.67
CA GLU A 44 -15.57 -1.82 5.65
C GLU A 44 -16.99 -2.41 5.50
N LYS A 45 -17.87 -1.76 4.74
CA LYS A 45 -19.25 -2.26 4.52
C LYS A 45 -19.30 -3.67 3.93
N TRP A 46 -18.28 -4.08 3.19
CA TRP A 46 -18.15 -5.42 2.63
C TRP A 46 -18.20 -6.51 3.71
N GLN A 47 -17.76 -6.24 4.95
CA GLN A 47 -17.85 -7.21 6.06
C GLN A 47 -19.29 -7.53 6.49
N ARG A 48 -20.26 -6.67 6.15
CA ARG A 48 -21.67 -6.84 6.51
C ARG A 48 -22.45 -7.68 5.50
N ILE A 49 -21.86 -7.98 4.34
CA ILE A 49 -22.48 -8.83 3.33
C ILE A 49 -22.49 -10.26 3.89
N PRO A 50 -23.64 -10.97 3.84
CA PRO A 50 -23.71 -12.36 4.27
C PRO A 50 -23.06 -13.27 3.23
N TRP A 51 -21.72 -13.24 3.17
CA TRP A 51 -20.94 -14.01 2.20
C TRP A 51 -21.19 -15.51 2.32
N LEU A 52 -21.26 -16.20 1.18
CA LEU A 52 -21.21 -17.65 1.14
C LEU A 52 -19.75 -18.09 1.27
N THR A 53 -19.42 -18.80 2.34
CA THR A 53 -18.03 -19.20 2.65
C THR A 53 -17.64 -20.57 2.08
N ASN A 54 -18.61 -21.34 1.56
CA ASN A 54 -18.34 -22.57 0.82
C ASN A 54 -18.45 -22.30 -0.69
N LEU A 55 -17.30 -22.26 -1.37
CA LEU A 55 -17.23 -21.97 -2.80
C LEU A 55 -18.00 -23.00 -3.65
N TRP A 56 -18.01 -24.27 -3.27
CA TRP A 56 -18.72 -25.30 -4.03
C TRP A 56 -20.24 -25.11 -3.98
N GLU A 57 -20.78 -24.84 -2.80
CA GLU A 57 -22.21 -24.57 -2.64
C GLU A 57 -22.61 -23.26 -3.35
N ALA A 58 -21.79 -22.21 -3.24
CA ALA A 58 -22.01 -20.95 -3.96
C ALA A 58 -22.04 -21.15 -5.48
N ARG A 59 -21.15 -21.99 -6.02
CA ARG A 59 -21.12 -22.33 -7.45
C ARG A 59 -22.39 -23.05 -7.92
N LYS A 60 -22.88 -24.02 -7.14
CA LYS A 60 -24.13 -24.72 -7.47
C LYS A 60 -25.32 -23.75 -7.47
N GLN A 61 -25.41 -22.88 -6.47
CA GLN A 61 -26.48 -21.88 -6.38
C GLN A 61 -26.44 -20.90 -7.55
N ALA A 62 -25.27 -20.35 -7.88
CA ALA A 62 -25.11 -19.41 -8.99
C ALA A 62 -25.51 -20.04 -10.34
N ALA A 63 -25.16 -21.32 -10.55
CA ALA A 63 -25.54 -22.06 -11.76
C ALA A 63 -27.06 -22.29 -11.83
N ALA A 64 -27.69 -22.64 -10.71
CA ALA A 64 -29.15 -22.81 -10.64
C ALA A 64 -29.90 -21.50 -10.88
N ASP A 65 -29.38 -20.38 -10.36
CA ASP A 65 -29.98 -19.05 -10.51
C ASP A 65 -29.63 -18.36 -11.85
N GLY A 66 -28.69 -18.92 -12.62
CA GLY A 66 -28.18 -18.30 -13.84
C GLY A 66 -27.46 -16.96 -13.61
N LYS A 67 -26.76 -16.80 -12.48
CA LYS A 67 -26.10 -15.54 -12.08
C LYS A 67 -24.57 -15.68 -12.01
N PRO A 68 -23.80 -14.62 -12.30
CA PRO A 68 -22.36 -14.62 -12.08
C PRO A 68 -21.99 -14.59 -10.59
N ILE A 69 -20.76 -15.01 -10.28
CA ILE A 69 -20.20 -14.99 -8.91
C ILE A 69 -19.22 -13.82 -8.79
N LEU A 70 -19.36 -13.03 -7.72
CA LEU A 70 -18.29 -12.17 -7.22
C LEU A 70 -17.52 -12.96 -6.16
N LEU A 71 -16.24 -13.26 -6.42
CA LEU A 71 -15.37 -13.93 -5.46
C LEU A 71 -14.54 -12.88 -4.73
N TRP A 72 -14.75 -12.79 -3.41
CA TRP A 72 -13.96 -11.94 -2.51
C TRP A 72 -13.13 -12.86 -1.60
N GLU A 73 -11.92 -13.16 -2.06
CA GLU A 73 -10.97 -14.00 -1.33
C GLU A 73 -9.64 -13.26 -1.16
N MET A 74 -8.96 -13.55 -0.05
CA MET A 74 -7.58 -13.13 0.14
C MET A 74 -6.67 -14.21 -0.45
N ASP A 75 -6.30 -14.06 -1.71
CA ASP A 75 -5.25 -14.87 -2.31
C ASP A 75 -3.89 -14.35 -1.86
N GLY A 76 -3.16 -15.13 -1.07
CA GLY A 76 -1.79 -14.78 -0.74
C GLY A 76 -0.88 -15.98 -0.66
N HIS A 77 -0.09 -16.19 -1.71
CA HIS A 77 1.21 -16.84 -1.55
C HIS A 77 2.29 -15.75 -1.44
N PRO A 78 3.21 -15.81 -0.46
CA PRO A 78 3.39 -16.86 0.54
C PRO A 78 2.75 -16.58 1.93
N LEU A 79 1.99 -15.49 2.12
CA LEU A 79 1.58 -15.01 3.46
C LEU A 79 0.08 -14.68 3.64
N GLY A 80 -0.82 -15.19 2.79
CA GLY A 80 -2.27 -14.94 2.92
C GLY A 80 -3.00 -16.09 3.57
N CYS A 81 -3.54 -15.82 4.78
CA CYS A 81 -4.38 -16.68 5.62
C CYS A 81 -3.63 -17.82 6.35
N VAL A 82 -3.31 -17.59 7.63
CA VAL A 82 -3.16 -18.65 8.65
C VAL A 82 -4.33 -18.62 9.59
#